data_AF-A0A4Q6AQB9-F1
#
_entry.id   AF-A0A4Q6AQB9-F1
#
_cell.length_a   1.000
_cell.length_b   1.000
_cell.length_c   1.000
_cell.angle_alpha   90.00
_cell.angle_beta   90.00
_cell.angle_gamma   90.00
#
_symmetry.space_group_name_H-M   'P 1'
#
loop_
_entity.id
_entity.type
_entity.pdbx_description
1 polymer ?
#
loop_
_entity_poly.entity_id
_entity_poly.type
_entity_poly.pdbx_seq_one_letter_code
_entity_poly.pdbx_strand_id
1 'polypeptide(L)'
;MGSLHSTAHSLHYHESVQALFTRALLHTYLASLFGSVPYITTTDYTVNMNVSRQPATEVYGLAITDLEEAVQLLPEAYISEGRARVNKFAAQAVLARCYLYNGDWAEASNAASAVLNSSLYALENDPAMVFLKNSQETIWHFSINYEGSPTDEALAFTLFTAPPTGTALTESLINAFEPGDQRRTEWVGEVSDGADTWYYPAKYRQATPDAASSEYSVVLRLAEMYLVRAEARAMQGELMGALEDLNAIRARAGLVASTATTQQELLSAILRERRVELFTEYGHRFFDLKRAGLLDAVLGTKPGWSATDALLPAPQNELSVNPNLGPQNTGY
;
A
#
# COMPACT_ATOMS: atom_id res chain seq x y z
N MET A 1 -41.88 -4.62 16.38
CA MET A 1 -41.20 -3.31 16.21
C MET A 1 -39.78 -3.26 16.78
N GLY A 2 -39.26 -4.30 17.45
CA GLY A 2 -37.90 -4.28 18.04
C GLY A 2 -36.73 -4.66 17.12
N SER A 3 -36.95 -5.26 15.93
CA SER A 3 -35.82 -5.75 15.09
C SER A 3 -35.35 -4.77 14.01
N LEU A 4 -36.11 -3.71 13.70
CA LEU A 4 -35.72 -2.68 12.73
C LEU A 4 -34.91 -1.54 13.36
N HIS A 5 -35.07 -1.30 14.67
CA HIS A 5 -34.31 -0.28 15.41
C HIS A 5 -32.89 -0.74 15.75
N SER A 6 -32.67 -2.05 15.93
CA SER A 6 -31.36 -2.64 16.22
C SER A 6 -30.43 -2.64 14.99
N THR A 7 -30.96 -2.84 13.79
CA THR A 7 -30.18 -2.88 12.54
C THR A 7 -29.77 -1.50 12.03
N ALA A 8 -30.61 -0.47 12.23
CA ALA A 8 -30.26 0.91 11.87
C ALA A 8 -29.13 1.47 12.74
N HIS A 9 -29.15 1.15 14.05
CA HIS A 9 -28.09 1.58 14.98
C HIS A 9 -26.77 0.86 14.70
N SER A 10 -26.79 -0.42 14.30
CA SER A 10 -25.57 -1.15 13.90
C SER A 10 -24.98 -0.66 12.58
N LEU A 11 -25.82 -0.24 11.62
CA LEU A 11 -25.36 0.30 10.34
C LEU A 11 -24.72 1.69 10.49
N HIS A 12 -25.37 2.60 11.20
CA HIS A 12 -24.84 3.94 11.43
C HIS A 12 -23.52 3.92 12.23
N TYR A 13 -23.42 2.99 13.18
CA TYR A 13 -22.19 2.74 13.92
C TYR A 13 -21.07 2.22 13.01
N HIS A 14 -21.36 1.23 12.16
CA HIS A 14 -20.39 0.68 11.22
C HIS A 14 -19.90 1.71 10.18
N GLU A 15 -20.78 2.60 9.72
CA GLU A 15 -20.41 3.73 8.85
C GLU A 15 -19.47 4.71 9.56
N SER A 16 -19.74 5.01 10.84
CA SER A 16 -18.90 5.91 11.64
C SER A 16 -17.48 5.35 11.81
N VAL A 17 -17.35 4.03 12.02
CA VAL A 17 -16.04 3.38 12.17
C VAL A 17 -15.27 3.31 10.84
N GLN A 18 -15.97 3.07 9.72
CA GLN A 18 -15.35 3.15 8.39
C GLN A 18 -14.83 4.56 8.07
N ALA A 19 -15.47 5.59 8.60
CA ALA A 19 -14.99 6.97 8.47
C ALA A 19 -13.67 7.18 9.21
N LEU A 20 -13.48 6.60 10.41
CA LEU A 20 -12.19 6.62 11.13
C LEU A 20 -11.08 5.97 10.31
N PHE A 21 -11.31 4.74 9.82
CA PHE A 21 -10.37 4.03 8.94
C PHE A 21 -9.99 4.87 7.72
N THR A 22 -10.99 5.42 7.03
CA THR A 22 -10.79 6.19 5.80
C THR A 22 -10.03 7.49 6.09
N ARG A 23 -10.39 8.19 7.17
CA ARG A 23 -9.71 9.42 7.61
C ARG A 23 -8.23 9.13 7.89
N ALA A 24 -7.92 8.09 8.65
CA ALA A 24 -6.56 7.70 8.94
C ALA A 24 -5.76 7.35 7.67
N LEU A 25 -6.32 6.51 6.79
CA LEU A 25 -5.65 6.11 5.54
C LEU A 25 -5.31 7.32 4.68
N LEU A 26 -6.27 8.22 4.46
CA LEU A 26 -6.07 9.42 3.64
C LEU A 26 -5.03 10.35 4.25
N HIS A 27 -5.10 10.62 5.55
CA HIS A 27 -4.15 11.51 6.22
C HIS A 27 -2.74 10.90 6.29
N THR A 28 -2.61 9.58 6.39
CA THR A 28 -1.30 8.90 6.28
C THR A 28 -0.67 9.14 4.90
N TYR A 29 -1.44 9.01 3.81
CA TYR A 29 -0.92 9.32 2.47
C TYR A 29 -0.62 10.81 2.29
N LEU A 30 -1.49 11.70 2.77
CA LEU A 30 -1.29 13.15 2.70
C LEU A 30 0.00 13.55 3.45
N ALA A 31 0.19 13.08 4.68
CA ALA A 31 1.41 13.35 5.43
C ALA A 31 2.66 12.74 4.77
N SER A 32 2.53 11.54 4.20
CA SER A 32 3.62 10.87 3.48
C SER A 32 4.04 11.63 2.23
N LEU A 33 3.12 12.33 1.56
CA LEU A 33 3.39 13.06 0.32
C LEU A 33 3.74 14.53 0.55
N PHE A 34 2.99 15.24 1.39
CA PHE A 34 3.10 16.69 1.58
C PHE A 34 3.83 17.09 2.87
N GLY A 35 4.17 16.12 3.73
CA GLY A 35 4.80 16.39 5.02
C GLY A 35 3.76 16.93 6.00
N SER A 36 3.95 18.13 6.51
CA SER A 36 2.97 18.71 7.42
C SER A 36 1.63 18.94 6.70
N VAL A 37 0.52 18.51 7.28
CA VAL A 37 -0.84 18.68 6.74
C VAL A 37 -1.83 18.90 7.89
N PRO A 38 -2.98 19.56 7.67
CA PRO A 38 -4.03 19.60 8.69
C PRO A 38 -4.65 18.21 8.90
N TYR A 39 -5.12 17.92 10.11
CA TYR A 39 -5.90 16.72 10.40
C TYR A 39 -7.37 17.06 10.62
N ILE A 40 -8.23 16.69 9.66
CA ILE A 40 -9.63 17.13 9.64
C ILE A 40 -10.54 16.12 10.33
N THR A 41 -11.10 16.50 11.49
CA THR A 41 -11.95 15.62 12.30
C THR A 41 -13.43 16.00 12.33
N THR A 42 -13.81 17.09 11.67
CA THR A 42 -15.18 17.61 11.63
C THR A 42 -15.63 17.93 10.20
N THR A 43 -16.95 17.89 9.97
CA THR A 43 -17.57 18.35 8.71
C THR A 43 -17.91 19.84 8.73
N ASP A 44 -17.67 20.55 9.83
CA ASP A 44 -17.95 21.97 9.95
C ASP A 44 -16.96 22.81 9.12
N TYR A 45 -17.44 23.39 8.03
CA TYR A 45 -16.63 24.19 7.12
C TYR A 45 -16.04 25.44 7.79
N THR A 46 -16.70 25.99 8.82
CA THR A 46 -16.22 27.19 9.53
C THR A 46 -14.98 26.89 10.37
N VAL A 47 -14.88 25.66 10.87
CA VAL A 47 -13.67 25.14 11.51
C VAL A 47 -12.62 24.83 10.45
N ASN A 48 -13.00 24.08 9.42
CA ASN A 48 -12.07 23.56 8.40
C ASN A 48 -11.40 24.67 7.57
N MET A 49 -12.06 25.81 7.36
CA MET A 49 -11.45 26.93 6.63
C MET A 49 -10.34 27.65 7.41
N ASN A 50 -10.17 27.36 8.70
CA ASN A 50 -9.20 28.04 9.58
C ASN A 50 -8.10 27.12 10.10
N VAL A 51 -8.01 25.87 9.61
CA VAL A 51 -7.04 24.88 10.10
C VAL A 51 -5.59 25.24 9.77
N SER A 52 -4.67 24.74 10.58
CA SER A 52 -3.23 24.85 10.37
C SER A 52 -2.61 23.49 10.12
N ARG A 53 -1.48 23.47 9.42
CA ARG A 53 -0.70 22.25 9.20
C ARG A 53 -0.11 21.74 10.51
N GLN A 54 -0.12 20.43 10.71
CA GLN A 54 0.54 19.73 11.81
C GLN A 54 1.71 18.91 11.25
N PRO A 55 2.82 18.73 11.99
CA PRO A 55 3.93 17.87 11.58
C PRO A 55 3.45 16.47 11.19
N ALA A 56 4.10 15.85 10.20
CA ALA A 56 3.73 14.51 9.72
C ALA A 56 3.72 13.46 10.86
N THR A 57 4.62 13.58 11.83
CA THR A 57 4.68 12.71 13.01
C THR A 57 3.43 12.82 13.89
N GLU A 58 2.89 14.02 14.07
CA GLU A 58 1.63 14.23 14.81
C GLU A 58 0.44 13.67 14.03
N VAL A 59 0.42 13.87 12.70
CA VAL A 59 -0.61 13.31 11.82
C VAL A 59 -0.61 11.78 11.86
N TYR A 60 0.57 11.14 11.86
CA TYR A 60 0.66 9.69 12.02
C TYR A 60 0.14 9.23 13.39
N GLY A 61 0.45 9.94 14.48
CA GLY A 61 -0.09 9.62 15.81
C GLY A 61 -1.62 9.69 15.87
N LEU A 62 -2.22 10.69 15.22
CA LEU A 62 -3.68 10.81 15.11
C LEU A 62 -4.29 9.71 14.24
N ALA A 63 -3.66 9.38 13.11
CA ALA A 63 -4.08 8.28 12.25
C ALA A 63 -4.00 6.91 12.97
N ILE A 64 -2.94 6.69 13.76
CA ILE A 64 -2.79 5.50 14.62
C ILE A 64 -3.94 5.42 15.61
N THR A 65 -4.27 6.53 16.29
CA THR A 65 -5.39 6.57 17.26
C THR A 65 -6.72 6.18 16.60
N ASP A 66 -7.02 6.74 15.42
CA ASP A 66 -8.23 6.42 14.66
C ASP A 66 -8.28 4.94 14.23
N LEU A 67 -7.13 4.37 13.86
CA LEU A 67 -7.02 2.98 13.45
C LEU A 67 -7.11 2.00 14.62
N GLU A 68 -6.55 2.35 15.78
CA GLU A 68 -6.70 1.58 17.02
C GLU A 68 -8.17 1.52 17.44
N GLU A 69 -8.89 2.65 17.39
CA GLU A 69 -10.33 2.68 17.63
C GLU A 69 -11.06 1.84 16.57
N ALA A 70 -10.73 2.00 15.28
CA ALA A 70 -11.37 1.20 14.23
C ALA A 70 -11.17 -0.31 14.41
N VAL A 71 -9.99 -0.76 14.84
CA VAL A 71 -9.70 -2.18 15.14
C VAL A 71 -10.57 -2.72 16.27
N GLN A 72 -10.87 -1.92 17.30
CA GLN A 72 -11.73 -2.35 18.40
C GLN A 72 -13.20 -2.50 17.99
N LEU A 73 -13.64 -1.68 17.02
CA LEU A 73 -15.06 -1.54 16.69
C LEU A 73 -15.48 -2.29 15.42
N LEU A 74 -14.56 -2.57 14.49
CA LEU A 74 -14.85 -3.34 13.28
C LEU A 74 -14.99 -4.84 13.58
N PRO A 75 -15.91 -5.55 12.90
CA PRO A 75 -16.02 -7.00 13.03
C PRO A 75 -14.83 -7.70 12.37
N GLU A 76 -14.51 -8.92 12.82
CA GLU A 76 -13.50 -9.78 12.18
C GLU A 76 -13.97 -10.30 10.81
N ALA A 77 -15.22 -10.75 10.73
CA ALA A 77 -15.82 -11.20 9.47
C ALA A 77 -16.18 -10.01 8.56
N TYR A 78 -16.12 -10.22 7.25
CA TYR A 78 -16.65 -9.27 6.29
C TYR A 78 -18.17 -9.19 6.39
N ILE A 79 -18.71 -7.97 6.35
CA ILE A 79 -20.15 -7.70 6.47
C ILE A 79 -20.92 -7.87 5.16
N SER A 80 -20.21 -8.05 4.04
CA SER A 80 -20.77 -8.25 2.71
C SER A 80 -19.96 -9.31 1.97
N GLU A 81 -20.51 -9.82 0.86
CA GLU A 81 -19.74 -10.67 -0.06
C GLU A 81 -18.51 -9.93 -0.60
N GLY A 82 -17.44 -10.68 -0.85
CA GLY A 82 -16.14 -10.15 -1.22
C GLY A 82 -15.44 -9.42 -0.07
N ARG A 83 -14.41 -8.65 -0.39
CA ARG A 83 -13.55 -7.96 0.57
C ARG A 83 -13.49 -6.46 0.27
N ALA A 84 -14.61 -5.89 -0.17
CA ALA A 84 -14.73 -4.46 -0.49
C ALA A 84 -15.06 -3.59 0.73
N ARG A 85 -15.73 -4.15 1.74
CA ARG A 85 -15.94 -3.50 3.03
C ARG A 85 -14.79 -3.83 3.96
N VAL A 86 -14.29 -2.83 4.66
CA VAL A 86 -13.20 -3.03 5.61
C VAL A 86 -13.70 -3.80 6.83
N ASN A 87 -12.93 -4.79 7.24
CA ASN A 87 -13.09 -5.49 8.51
C ASN A 87 -11.95 -5.08 9.46
N LYS A 88 -11.95 -5.65 10.66
CA LYS A 88 -10.92 -5.42 11.68
C LYS A 88 -9.50 -5.62 11.13
N PHE A 89 -9.28 -6.65 10.33
CA PHE A 89 -7.95 -6.96 9.81
C PHE A 89 -7.47 -5.99 8.72
N ALA A 90 -8.39 -5.40 7.94
CA ALA A 90 -8.03 -4.31 7.02
C ALA A 90 -7.56 -3.07 7.79
N ALA A 91 -8.25 -2.69 8.88
CA ALA A 91 -7.79 -1.62 9.76
C ALA A 91 -6.46 -1.98 10.43
N GLN A 92 -6.31 -3.22 10.91
CA GLN A 92 -5.07 -3.71 11.51
C GLN A 92 -3.88 -3.68 10.53
N ALA A 93 -4.10 -3.95 9.24
CA ALA A 93 -3.06 -3.92 8.23
C ALA A 93 -2.55 -2.50 7.96
N VAL A 94 -3.46 -1.52 7.86
CA VAL A 94 -3.08 -0.10 7.74
C VAL A 94 -2.41 0.39 9.02
N LEU A 95 -2.88 -0.08 10.20
CA LEU A 95 -2.26 0.23 11.49
C LEU A 95 -0.82 -0.28 11.57
N ALA A 96 -0.56 -1.52 11.13
CA ALA A 96 0.79 -2.09 11.06
C ALA A 96 1.73 -1.25 10.18
N ARG A 97 1.23 -0.77 9.03
CA ARG A 97 1.97 0.15 8.15
C ARG A 97 2.27 1.49 8.84
N CYS A 98 1.29 2.07 9.53
CA CYS A 98 1.47 3.34 10.23
C CYS A 98 2.49 3.21 11.37
N TYR A 99 2.42 2.16 12.19
CA TYR A 99 3.43 1.87 13.21
C TYR A 99 4.82 1.70 12.60
N LEU A 100 4.95 0.97 11.49
CA LEU A 100 6.24 0.82 10.80
C LEU A 100 6.79 2.18 10.35
N TYR A 101 5.95 3.05 9.82
CA TYR A 101 6.35 4.38 9.35
C TYR A 101 6.69 5.32 10.51
N ASN A 102 6.06 5.13 11.67
CA ASN A 102 6.31 5.90 12.87
C ASN A 102 7.52 5.39 13.69
N GLY A 103 8.05 4.21 13.35
CA GLY A 103 9.18 3.59 14.06
C GLY A 103 8.78 2.77 15.29
N ASP A 104 7.50 2.46 15.44
CA ASP A 104 6.95 1.65 16.54
C ASP A 104 7.08 0.16 16.19
N TRP A 105 8.32 -0.35 16.19
CA TRP A 105 8.64 -1.66 15.63
C TRP A 105 7.89 -2.82 16.31
N ALA A 106 7.81 -2.82 17.63
CA ALA A 106 7.06 -3.84 18.36
C ALA A 106 5.59 -3.86 17.93
N GLU A 107 5.00 -2.69 17.79
CA GLU A 107 3.57 -2.51 17.52
C GLU A 107 3.24 -2.83 16.07
N ALA A 108 4.15 -2.49 15.14
CA ALA A 108 4.09 -2.91 13.75
C ALA A 108 4.12 -4.44 13.62
N SER A 109 5.04 -5.11 14.32
CA SER A 109 5.16 -6.58 14.32
C SER A 109 3.93 -7.25 14.93
N ASN A 110 3.40 -6.70 16.03
CA ASN A 110 2.19 -7.19 16.70
C ASN A 110 0.95 -7.04 15.81
N ALA A 111 0.74 -5.87 15.22
CA ALA A 111 -0.37 -5.60 14.32
C ALA A 111 -0.32 -6.48 13.07
N ALA A 112 0.85 -6.61 12.43
CA ALA A 112 1.02 -7.52 11.29
C ALA A 112 0.78 -8.99 11.68
N SER A 113 1.25 -9.42 12.85
CA SER A 113 1.01 -10.77 13.37
C SER A 113 -0.47 -11.07 13.58
N ALA A 114 -1.25 -10.11 14.06
CA ALA A 114 -2.69 -10.28 14.23
C ALA A 114 -3.41 -10.56 12.90
N VAL A 115 -2.98 -9.92 11.80
CA VAL A 115 -3.50 -10.21 10.45
C VAL A 115 -3.02 -11.58 9.96
N LEU A 116 -1.73 -11.89 10.12
CA LEU A 116 -1.12 -13.13 9.65
C LEU A 116 -1.64 -14.38 10.37
N ASN A 117 -2.11 -14.25 11.61
CA ASN A 117 -2.69 -15.34 12.39
C ASN A 117 -4.19 -15.53 12.13
N SER A 118 -4.82 -14.69 11.30
CA SER A 118 -6.22 -14.83 10.94
C SER A 118 -6.45 -16.00 9.98
N SER A 119 -7.47 -16.80 10.24
CA SER A 119 -7.89 -17.89 9.34
C SER A 119 -8.55 -17.41 8.04
N LEU A 120 -8.79 -16.10 7.90
CA LEU A 120 -9.41 -15.52 6.69
C LEU A 120 -8.46 -15.40 5.50
N TYR A 121 -7.15 -15.44 5.75
CA TYR A 121 -6.13 -15.14 4.74
C TYR A 121 -5.08 -16.23 4.67
N ALA A 122 -4.56 -16.43 3.46
CA ALA A 122 -3.41 -17.28 3.20
C ALA A 122 -2.59 -16.66 2.06
N LEU A 123 -1.27 -16.89 2.06
CA LEU A 123 -0.47 -16.61 0.88
C LEU A 123 -0.94 -17.53 -0.26
N GLU A 124 -1.11 -16.96 -1.45
CA GLU A 124 -1.28 -17.79 -2.64
C GLU A 124 0.02 -18.52 -2.94
N ASN A 125 -0.07 -19.78 -3.38
CA ASN A 125 1.11 -20.58 -3.71
C ASN A 125 1.75 -20.16 -5.05
N ASP A 126 0.99 -19.51 -5.92
CA ASP A 126 1.39 -19.11 -7.28
C ASP A 126 1.16 -17.61 -7.45
N PRO A 127 2.19 -16.82 -7.88
CA PRO A 127 2.03 -15.40 -8.19
C PRO A 127 0.89 -15.08 -9.17
N ALA A 128 0.53 -15.98 -10.08
CA ALA A 128 -0.56 -15.80 -11.04
C ALA A 128 -1.95 -15.69 -10.36
N MET A 129 -2.09 -16.21 -9.14
CA MET A 129 -3.37 -16.21 -8.40
C MET A 129 -3.58 -14.97 -7.54
N VAL A 130 -2.52 -14.22 -7.25
CA VAL A 130 -2.48 -13.18 -6.19
C VAL A 130 -3.50 -12.07 -6.41
N PHE A 131 -3.72 -11.66 -7.65
CA PHE A 131 -4.58 -10.54 -8.03
C PHE A 131 -5.94 -10.97 -8.60
N LEU A 132 -6.22 -12.28 -8.61
CA LEU A 132 -7.54 -12.78 -8.97
C LEU A 132 -8.55 -12.47 -7.86
N LYS A 133 -9.82 -12.27 -8.22
CA LYS A 133 -10.89 -11.85 -7.29
C LYS A 133 -11.14 -12.80 -6.11
N ASN A 134 -10.73 -14.06 -6.26
CA ASN A 134 -10.88 -15.11 -5.24
C ASN A 134 -9.60 -15.37 -4.44
N SER A 135 -8.57 -14.54 -4.61
CA SER A 135 -7.31 -14.64 -3.89
C SER A 135 -7.56 -14.62 -2.37
N GLN A 136 -7.02 -15.62 -1.68
CA GLN A 136 -7.01 -15.67 -0.22
C GLN A 136 -6.04 -14.65 0.37
N GLU A 137 -5.11 -14.12 -0.43
CA GLU A 137 -4.10 -13.16 0.00
C GLU A 137 -4.66 -11.75 0.17
N THR A 138 -5.76 -11.41 -0.51
CA THR A 138 -6.37 -10.07 -0.51
C THR A 138 -6.98 -9.72 0.84
N ILE A 139 -6.47 -8.71 1.56
CA ILE A 139 -7.10 -8.22 2.80
C ILE A 139 -8.21 -7.22 2.49
N TRP A 140 -8.02 -6.39 1.47
CA TRP A 140 -9.01 -5.40 1.05
C TRP A 140 -8.84 -5.07 -0.43
N HIS A 141 -9.94 -4.90 -1.15
CA HIS A 141 -9.96 -4.48 -2.56
C HIS A 141 -11.06 -3.44 -2.78
N PHE A 142 -11.00 -2.67 -3.88
CA PHE A 142 -12.13 -1.83 -4.29
C PHE A 142 -13.23 -2.64 -4.97
N SER A 143 -14.46 -2.14 -4.91
CA SER A 143 -15.57 -2.68 -5.70
C SER A 143 -15.35 -2.43 -7.19
N ILE A 144 -15.90 -3.30 -8.02
CA ILE A 144 -15.95 -3.09 -9.47
C ILE A 144 -17.09 -2.14 -9.87
N ASN A 145 -16.91 -1.47 -11.01
CA ASN A 145 -17.94 -0.65 -11.63
C ASN A 145 -19.15 -1.50 -12.08
N TYR A 146 -18.89 -2.55 -12.84
CA TYR A 146 -19.84 -3.58 -13.23
C TYR A 146 -19.11 -4.89 -13.55
N GLU A 147 -19.81 -6.02 -13.43
CA GLU A 147 -19.26 -7.35 -13.69
C GLU A 147 -18.60 -7.41 -15.08
N GLY A 148 -17.36 -7.91 -15.14
CA GLY A 148 -16.60 -7.98 -16.37
C GLY A 148 -15.77 -6.73 -16.70
N SER A 149 -15.81 -5.68 -15.88
CA SER A 149 -14.95 -4.50 -16.07
C SER A 149 -13.48 -4.81 -15.78
N PRO A 150 -12.54 -4.30 -16.60
CA PRO A 150 -11.13 -4.15 -16.22
C PRO A 150 -10.95 -3.38 -14.92
N THR A 151 -9.86 -3.65 -14.20
CA THR A 151 -9.40 -2.79 -13.11
C THR A 151 -8.76 -1.51 -13.66
N ASP A 152 -8.75 -0.44 -12.87
CA ASP A 152 -8.09 0.82 -13.25
C ASP A 152 -6.59 0.60 -13.48
N GLU A 153 -5.97 -0.31 -12.72
CA GLU A 153 -4.57 -0.69 -12.89
C GLU A 153 -4.31 -1.37 -14.25
N ALA A 154 -5.18 -2.29 -14.68
CA ALA A 154 -5.05 -2.93 -15.99
C ALA A 154 -5.14 -1.88 -17.11
N LEU A 155 -6.07 -0.93 -17.01
CA LEU A 155 -6.25 0.15 -17.99
C LEU A 155 -5.09 1.15 -18.00
N ALA A 156 -4.56 1.48 -16.82
CA ALA A 156 -3.49 2.47 -16.69
C ALA A 156 -2.12 1.93 -17.10
N PHE A 157 -1.86 0.64 -16.88
CA PHE A 157 -0.52 0.08 -17.02
C PHE A 157 -0.31 -0.81 -18.24
N THR A 158 -1.36 -1.42 -18.82
CA THR A 158 -1.17 -2.29 -19.98
C THR A 158 -0.70 -1.50 -21.20
N LEU A 159 0.37 -1.96 -21.84
CA LEU A 159 0.85 -1.41 -23.10
C LEU A 159 0.36 -2.27 -24.26
N PHE A 160 -0.23 -1.62 -25.28
CA PHE A 160 -0.78 -2.30 -26.47
C PHE A 160 0.02 -2.06 -27.75
N THR A 161 0.95 -1.09 -27.73
CA THR A 161 1.72 -0.68 -28.91
C THR A 161 3.21 -0.59 -28.60
N ALA A 162 4.02 -0.79 -29.62
CA ALA A 162 5.46 -0.56 -29.59
C ALA A 162 5.83 0.40 -30.74
N PRO A 163 6.47 1.56 -30.46
CA PRO A 163 6.77 2.09 -29.13
C PRO A 163 5.50 2.43 -28.33
N PRO A 164 5.57 2.41 -26.99
CA PRO A 164 4.42 2.66 -26.14
C PRO A 164 4.07 4.15 -26.07
N THR A 165 2.78 4.44 -25.93
CA THR A 165 2.25 5.77 -25.57
C THR A 165 2.11 5.96 -24.05
N GLY A 166 2.12 4.86 -23.29
CA GLY A 166 2.04 4.83 -21.84
C GLY A 166 3.40 4.75 -21.13
N THR A 167 3.37 4.65 -19.80
CA THR A 167 4.58 4.54 -18.99
C THR A 167 5.06 3.10 -18.90
N ALA A 168 6.27 2.82 -19.38
CA ALA A 168 6.92 1.52 -19.26
C ALA A 168 7.68 1.35 -17.93
N LEU A 169 7.87 0.11 -17.50
CA LEU A 169 8.77 -0.24 -16.41
C LEU A 169 10.21 0.08 -16.79
N THR A 170 10.96 0.60 -15.83
CA THR A 170 12.40 0.86 -16.02
C THR A 170 13.19 -0.43 -16.09
N GLU A 171 14.26 -0.45 -16.90
CA GLU A 171 15.22 -1.57 -16.92
C GLU A 171 15.79 -1.89 -15.54
N SER A 172 16.00 -0.88 -14.68
CA SER A 172 16.45 -1.08 -13.31
C SER A 172 15.49 -1.96 -12.48
N LEU A 173 14.17 -1.85 -12.72
CA LEU A 173 13.21 -2.74 -12.06
C LEU A 173 13.21 -4.13 -12.69
N ILE A 174 13.30 -4.22 -14.02
CA ILE A 174 13.37 -5.51 -14.72
C ILE A 174 14.59 -6.32 -14.27
N ASN A 175 15.73 -5.66 -14.16
CA ASN A 175 16.97 -6.24 -13.66
C ASN A 175 16.99 -6.45 -12.14
N ALA A 176 15.96 -5.99 -11.41
CA ALA A 176 15.83 -6.26 -9.99
C ALA A 176 15.26 -7.66 -9.71
N PHE A 177 14.54 -8.29 -10.64
CA PHE A 177 14.09 -9.67 -10.49
C PHE A 177 15.26 -10.64 -10.58
N GLU A 178 15.25 -11.67 -9.73
CA GLU A 178 16.28 -12.72 -9.73
C GLU A 178 16.00 -13.73 -10.86
N PRO A 179 17.03 -14.40 -11.40
CA PRO A 179 16.80 -15.51 -12.33
C PRO A 179 15.90 -16.58 -11.69
N GLY A 180 14.82 -16.94 -12.38
CA GLY A 180 13.82 -17.89 -11.89
C GLY A 180 12.70 -17.29 -11.03
N ASP A 181 12.70 -15.97 -10.80
CA ASP A 181 11.59 -15.30 -10.09
C ASP A 181 10.29 -15.40 -10.89
N GLN A 182 9.32 -16.13 -10.37
CA GLN A 182 8.03 -16.33 -11.03
C GLN A 182 7.25 -15.02 -11.19
N ARG A 183 7.47 -14.00 -10.36
CA ARG A 183 6.83 -12.69 -10.52
C ARG A 183 7.31 -11.98 -11.78
N ARG A 184 8.54 -12.22 -12.23
CA ARG A 184 9.02 -11.67 -13.51
C ARG A 184 8.25 -12.26 -14.69
N THR A 185 7.83 -13.51 -14.60
CA THR A 185 7.02 -14.18 -15.63
C THR A 185 5.55 -13.79 -15.51
N GLU A 186 5.01 -13.80 -14.30
CA GLU A 186 3.57 -13.61 -14.08
C GLU A 186 3.15 -12.14 -14.01
N TRP A 187 3.99 -11.23 -13.52
CA TRP A 187 3.58 -9.84 -13.23
C TRP A 187 4.19 -8.80 -14.17
N VAL A 188 4.93 -9.24 -15.20
CA VAL A 188 5.55 -8.34 -16.17
C VAL A 188 5.19 -8.79 -17.57
N GLY A 189 4.45 -7.95 -18.29
CA GLY A 189 4.19 -8.09 -19.71
C GLY A 189 5.23 -7.32 -20.55
N GLU A 190 5.25 -7.60 -21.85
CA GLU A 190 6.15 -6.94 -22.81
C GLU A 190 5.44 -6.58 -24.12
N VAL A 191 5.93 -5.53 -24.76
CA VAL A 191 5.62 -5.14 -26.15
C VAL A 191 6.92 -4.84 -26.88
N SER A 192 7.01 -5.18 -28.16
CA SER A 192 8.21 -4.96 -28.98
C SER A 192 7.85 -4.55 -30.40
N ASP A 193 8.69 -3.70 -31.01
CA ASP A 193 8.63 -3.34 -32.42
C ASP A 193 9.66 -4.12 -33.26
N GLY A 194 10.32 -5.11 -32.66
CA GLY A 194 11.38 -5.93 -33.25
C GLY A 194 12.79 -5.36 -33.08
N ALA A 195 12.93 -4.07 -32.77
CA ALA A 195 14.22 -3.44 -32.46
C ALA A 195 14.39 -3.28 -30.94
N ASP A 196 13.36 -2.74 -30.29
CA ASP A 196 13.34 -2.45 -28.86
C ASP A 196 12.22 -3.23 -28.16
N THR A 197 12.35 -3.39 -26.84
CA THR A 197 11.36 -4.07 -26.00
C THR A 197 11.03 -3.19 -24.80
N TRP A 198 9.74 -3.02 -24.53
CA TRP A 198 9.23 -2.29 -23.38
C TRP A 198 8.42 -3.22 -22.50
N TYR A 199 8.55 -3.03 -21.19
CA TYR A 199 7.91 -3.86 -20.19
C TYR A 199 6.83 -3.08 -19.44
N TYR A 200 5.78 -3.76 -18.99
CA TYR A 200 4.70 -3.17 -18.22
C TYR A 200 4.23 -4.07 -17.09
N PRO A 201 3.66 -3.51 -16.00
CA PRO A 201 3.02 -4.30 -14.96
C PRO A 201 1.84 -5.10 -15.53
N ALA A 202 1.87 -6.42 -15.36
CA ALA A 202 0.82 -7.35 -15.76
C ALA A 202 0.25 -8.12 -14.55
N LYS A 203 0.27 -7.49 -13.36
CA LYS A 203 -0.38 -7.99 -12.14
C LYS A 203 -1.90 -8.15 -12.33
N TYR A 204 -2.49 -7.21 -13.08
CA TYR A 204 -3.86 -7.27 -13.58
C TYR A 204 -3.80 -7.46 -15.08
N ARG A 205 -4.50 -8.48 -15.60
CA ARG A 205 -4.42 -8.92 -17.00
C ARG A 205 -5.72 -8.70 -17.75
N GLN A 206 -6.83 -8.50 -17.05
CA GLN A 206 -8.11 -8.18 -17.69
C GLN A 206 -8.11 -6.73 -18.16
N ALA A 207 -7.53 -6.47 -19.34
CA ALA A 207 -7.41 -5.11 -19.89
C ALA A 207 -8.57 -4.71 -20.82
N THR A 208 -9.53 -5.61 -21.06
CA THR A 208 -10.75 -5.37 -21.85
C THR A 208 -11.98 -5.96 -21.14
N PRO A 209 -13.19 -5.43 -21.37
CA PRO A 209 -14.40 -6.00 -20.79
C PRO A 209 -14.60 -7.46 -21.17
N ASP A 210 -15.14 -8.25 -20.24
CA ASP A 210 -15.52 -9.66 -20.44
C ASP A 210 -16.91 -9.93 -19.82
N ALA A 211 -17.43 -11.15 -19.94
CA ALA A 211 -18.70 -11.54 -19.34
C ALA A 211 -18.67 -11.61 -17.80
N ALA A 212 -17.48 -11.83 -17.22
CA ALA A 212 -17.26 -11.89 -15.78
C ALA A 212 -15.94 -11.20 -15.40
N SER A 213 -15.88 -10.60 -14.20
CA SER A 213 -14.63 -10.07 -13.68
C SER A 213 -13.75 -11.22 -13.21
N SER A 214 -12.47 -11.23 -13.59
CA SER A 214 -11.48 -12.16 -13.05
C SER A 214 -10.69 -11.57 -11.89
N GLU A 215 -10.64 -10.24 -11.80
CA GLU A 215 -9.73 -9.48 -10.93
C GLU A 215 -10.46 -8.30 -10.28
N TYR A 216 -10.03 -7.91 -9.08
CA TYR A 216 -10.46 -6.69 -8.37
C TYR A 216 -9.23 -5.90 -7.92
N SER A 217 -9.31 -4.57 -7.91
CA SER A 217 -8.22 -3.69 -7.47
C SER A 217 -7.87 -3.92 -6.00
N VAL A 218 -6.87 -4.77 -5.75
CA VAL A 218 -6.34 -5.12 -4.44
C VAL A 218 -5.62 -3.92 -3.84
N VAL A 219 -6.04 -3.51 -2.64
CA VAL A 219 -5.47 -2.37 -1.90
C VAL A 219 -4.53 -2.83 -0.79
N LEU A 220 -4.90 -3.91 -0.09
CA LEU A 220 -4.14 -4.49 1.02
C LEU A 220 -4.06 -6.00 0.81
N ARG A 221 -2.89 -6.59 1.06
CA ARG A 221 -2.69 -8.04 0.92
C ARG A 221 -1.62 -8.59 1.85
N LEU A 222 -1.66 -9.90 2.06
CA LEU A 222 -0.91 -10.58 3.10
C LEU A 222 0.62 -10.44 2.96
N ALA A 223 1.19 -10.43 1.74
CA ALA A 223 2.64 -10.25 1.60
C ALA A 223 3.15 -8.91 2.15
N GLU A 224 2.34 -7.85 2.12
CA GLU A 224 2.72 -6.60 2.78
C GLU A 224 2.91 -6.84 4.27
N MET A 225 2.02 -7.60 4.92
CA MET A 225 2.11 -7.88 6.36
C MET A 225 3.31 -8.75 6.71
N TYR A 226 3.65 -9.73 5.87
CA TYR A 226 4.92 -10.46 6.01
C TYR A 226 6.12 -9.50 5.97
N LEU A 227 6.17 -8.59 5.00
CA LEU A 227 7.31 -7.69 4.83
C LEU A 227 7.35 -6.57 5.88
N VAL A 228 6.20 -6.10 6.35
CA VAL A 228 6.10 -5.17 7.50
C VAL A 228 6.63 -5.86 8.76
N ARG A 229 6.18 -7.08 9.04
CA ARG A 229 6.64 -7.85 10.20
C ARG A 229 8.12 -8.21 10.10
N ALA A 230 8.59 -8.62 8.92
CA ALA A 230 10.00 -8.93 8.69
C ALA A 230 10.87 -7.73 9.03
N GLU A 231 10.51 -6.54 8.55
CA GLU A 231 11.27 -5.34 8.79
C GLU A 231 11.25 -4.92 10.27
N ALA A 232 10.06 -4.90 10.86
CA ALA A 232 9.87 -4.57 12.26
C ALA A 232 10.65 -5.51 13.20
N ARG A 233 10.66 -6.82 12.91
CA ARG A 233 11.45 -7.82 13.64
C ARG A 233 12.94 -7.61 13.44
N ALA A 234 13.39 -7.33 12.23
CA ALA A 234 14.79 -7.04 11.95
C ALA A 234 15.26 -5.83 12.77
N MET A 235 14.47 -4.74 12.83
CA MET A 235 14.76 -3.55 13.64
C MET A 235 14.86 -3.84 15.15
N GLN A 236 14.11 -4.83 15.65
CA GLN A 236 14.16 -5.29 17.05
C GLN A 236 15.32 -6.27 17.34
N GLY A 237 16.04 -6.71 16.31
CA GLY A 237 17.09 -7.73 16.44
C GLY A 237 16.55 -9.17 16.40
N GLU A 238 15.27 -9.37 16.10
CA GLU A 238 14.63 -10.68 15.92
C GLU A 238 14.94 -11.26 14.53
N LEU A 239 16.23 -11.45 14.22
CA LEU A 239 16.69 -11.73 12.87
C LEU A 239 16.16 -13.05 12.30
N MET A 240 15.98 -14.07 13.14
CA MET A 240 15.46 -15.37 12.70
C MET A 240 14.01 -15.25 12.22
N GLY A 241 13.13 -14.64 13.01
CA GLY A 241 11.73 -14.44 12.62
C GLY A 241 11.57 -13.47 11.43
N ALA A 242 12.44 -12.47 11.33
CA ALA A 242 12.50 -11.59 10.16
C ALA A 242 12.92 -12.33 8.88
N LEU A 243 13.90 -13.23 8.99
CA LEU A 243 14.36 -14.06 7.87
C LEU A 243 13.30 -15.08 7.44
N GLU A 244 12.56 -15.66 8.38
CA GLU A 244 11.41 -16.53 8.09
C GLU A 244 10.32 -15.80 7.31
N ASP A 245 9.94 -14.59 7.73
CA ASP A 245 8.93 -13.79 7.05
C ASP A 245 9.37 -13.39 5.62
N LEU A 246 10.64 -12.98 5.45
CA LEU A 246 11.21 -12.71 4.14
C LEU A 246 11.18 -13.96 3.24
N ASN A 247 11.59 -15.11 3.79
CA ASN A 247 11.68 -16.35 3.04
C ASN A 247 10.33 -16.94 2.66
N ALA A 248 9.25 -16.62 3.39
CA ALA A 248 7.89 -16.97 2.97
C ALA A 248 7.54 -16.34 1.61
N ILE A 249 7.89 -15.06 1.41
CA ILE A 249 7.66 -14.35 0.14
C ILE A 249 8.58 -14.86 -0.96
N ARG A 250 9.85 -15.09 -0.65
CA ARG A 250 10.83 -15.63 -1.61
C ARG A 250 10.43 -17.02 -2.09
N ALA A 251 10.02 -17.90 -1.17
CA ALA A 251 9.59 -19.25 -1.52
C ALA A 251 8.38 -19.24 -2.46
N ARG A 252 7.39 -18.37 -2.19
CA ARG A 252 6.23 -18.19 -3.10
C ARG A 252 6.66 -17.75 -4.49
N ALA A 253 7.65 -16.85 -4.58
CA ALA A 253 8.20 -16.40 -5.86
C ALA A 253 9.08 -17.45 -6.59
N GLY A 254 9.24 -18.66 -6.05
CA GLY A 254 10.10 -19.70 -6.61
C GLY A 254 11.60 -19.47 -6.37
N LEU A 255 11.95 -18.57 -5.45
CA LEU A 255 13.33 -18.19 -5.15
C LEU A 255 13.93 -18.99 -4.01
N VAL A 256 15.25 -19.09 -4.04
CA VAL A 256 16.02 -19.64 -2.92
C VAL A 256 15.92 -18.74 -1.69
N ALA A 257 15.92 -19.35 -0.51
CA ALA A 257 15.95 -18.63 0.76
C ALA A 257 17.13 -17.66 0.82
N SER A 258 16.88 -16.47 1.36
CA SER A 258 17.92 -15.48 1.65
C SER A 258 18.91 -16.05 2.66
N THR A 259 20.18 -15.70 2.49
CA THR A 259 21.28 -16.07 3.39
C THR A 259 21.75 -14.88 4.24
N ALA A 260 20.97 -13.81 4.33
CA ALA A 260 21.30 -12.65 5.16
C ALA A 260 21.45 -13.06 6.62
N THR A 261 22.55 -12.65 7.26
CA THR A 261 22.88 -13.04 8.65
C THR A 261 22.96 -11.86 9.60
N THR A 262 23.13 -10.64 9.09
CA THR A 262 23.15 -9.42 9.90
C THR A 262 21.86 -8.61 9.74
N GLN A 263 21.56 -7.76 10.72
CA GLN A 263 20.43 -6.82 10.64
C GLN A 263 20.48 -5.98 9.35
N GLN A 264 21.65 -5.44 9.01
CA GLN A 264 21.80 -4.58 7.83
C GLN A 264 21.62 -5.34 6.51
N GLU A 265 22.17 -6.55 6.39
CA GLU A 265 21.95 -7.41 5.23
C GLU A 265 20.46 -7.75 5.09
N LEU A 266 19.80 -8.06 6.20
CA LEU A 266 18.40 -8.45 6.21
C LEU A 266 17.47 -7.29 5.85
N LEU A 267 17.69 -6.09 6.41
CA LEU A 267 16.96 -4.87 6.03
C LEU A 267 17.14 -4.54 4.54
N SER A 268 18.36 -4.71 4.01
CA SER A 268 18.64 -4.51 2.58
C SER A 268 17.91 -5.54 1.71
N ALA A 269 17.89 -6.80 2.14
CA ALA A 269 17.16 -7.87 1.47
C ALA A 269 15.64 -7.65 1.50
N ILE A 270 15.09 -7.24 2.64
CA ILE A 270 13.66 -6.90 2.80
C ILE A 270 13.28 -5.72 1.90
N LEU A 271 14.08 -4.66 1.85
CA LEU A 271 13.80 -3.52 0.98
C LEU A 271 13.87 -3.88 -0.52
N ARG A 272 14.78 -4.80 -0.90
CA ARG A 272 14.83 -5.36 -2.25
C ARG A 272 13.59 -6.20 -2.54
N GLU A 273 13.18 -7.07 -1.61
CA GLU A 273 11.99 -7.91 -1.75
C GLU A 273 10.73 -7.05 -1.89
N ARG A 274 10.56 -6.03 -1.03
CA ARG A 274 9.47 -5.05 -1.13
C ARG A 274 9.41 -4.37 -2.50
N ARG A 275 10.56 -4.07 -3.11
CA ARG A 275 10.60 -3.45 -4.45
C ARG A 275 10.00 -4.34 -5.53
N VAL A 276 10.35 -5.62 -5.57
CA VAL A 276 9.87 -6.56 -6.61
C VAL A 276 8.51 -7.17 -6.27
N GLU A 277 8.16 -7.20 -4.99
CA GLU A 277 6.88 -7.67 -4.51
C GLU A 277 5.78 -6.61 -4.72
N LEU A 278 6.04 -5.37 -4.29
CA LEU A 278 5.04 -4.29 -4.20
C LEU A 278 5.17 -3.22 -5.31
N PHE A 279 5.89 -3.48 -6.41
CA PHE A 279 5.96 -2.51 -7.50
C PHE A 279 4.56 -2.20 -8.05
N THR A 280 4.34 -0.94 -8.40
CA THR A 280 3.06 -0.38 -8.89
C THR A 280 1.85 -0.61 -7.97
N GLU A 281 2.09 -0.84 -6.67
CA GLU A 281 1.04 -0.90 -5.65
C GLU A 281 1.16 0.34 -4.76
N TYR A 282 0.21 1.27 -4.87
CA TYR A 282 0.00 2.42 -3.98
C TYR A 282 1.26 3.21 -3.56
N GLY A 283 2.24 3.33 -4.47
CA GLY A 283 3.45 4.13 -4.25
C GLY A 283 4.45 3.56 -3.25
N HIS A 284 4.33 2.29 -2.84
CA HIS A 284 5.20 1.67 -1.81
C HIS A 284 6.68 1.95 -2.01
N ARG A 285 7.19 1.85 -3.25
CA ARG A 285 8.60 2.10 -3.54
C ARG A 285 9.06 3.51 -3.16
N PHE A 286 8.24 4.54 -3.41
CA PHE A 286 8.59 5.92 -3.05
C PHE A 286 8.63 6.08 -1.53
N PHE A 287 7.59 5.61 -0.84
CA PHE A 287 7.51 5.71 0.63
C PHE A 287 8.60 4.91 1.34
N ASP A 288 8.95 3.72 0.83
CA ASP A 288 10.03 2.90 1.34
C ASP A 288 11.40 3.58 1.19
N LEU A 289 11.67 4.18 0.02
CA LEU A 289 12.90 4.95 -0.17
C LEU A 289 12.95 6.17 0.74
N LYS A 290 11.82 6.86 0.92
CA LYS A 290 11.72 8.05 1.75
C LYS A 290 12.06 7.76 3.20
N ARG A 291 11.38 6.79 3.81
CA ARG A 291 11.61 6.41 5.21
C ARG A 291 13.00 5.81 5.45
N ALA A 292 13.58 5.17 4.43
CA ALA A 292 14.94 4.64 4.49
C ALA A 292 16.03 5.70 4.21
N GLY A 293 15.68 6.94 3.88
CA GLY A 293 16.65 7.99 3.52
C GLY A 293 17.40 7.73 2.20
N LEU A 294 16.77 6.99 1.29
CA LEU A 294 17.37 6.50 0.03
C LEU A 294 16.82 7.18 -1.22
N LEU A 295 15.94 8.19 -1.09
CA LEU A 295 15.37 8.89 -2.24
C LEU A 295 16.46 9.49 -3.13
N ASP A 296 17.35 10.31 -2.60
CA ASP A 296 18.38 10.97 -3.41
C ASP A 296 19.36 9.97 -4.03
N ALA A 297 19.74 8.93 -3.28
CA ALA A 297 20.63 7.89 -3.76
C ALA A 297 20.05 7.12 -4.97
N VAL A 298 18.72 6.96 -5.03
CA VAL A 298 18.06 6.15 -6.05
C VAL A 298 17.43 7.00 -7.16
N LEU A 299 16.88 8.17 -6.82
CA LEU A 299 16.15 9.06 -7.73
C LEU A 299 16.99 10.25 -8.20
N GLY A 300 18.12 10.55 -7.57
CA GLY A 300 19.00 11.67 -7.97
C GLY A 300 19.61 11.55 -9.36
N THR A 301 19.52 10.37 -10.00
CA THR A 301 19.90 10.17 -11.41
C THR A 301 18.79 10.54 -12.39
N LYS A 302 17.56 10.79 -11.90
CA LYS A 302 16.44 11.19 -12.75
C LYS A 302 16.55 12.67 -13.13
N PRO A 303 16.38 13.02 -14.42
CA PRO A 303 16.31 14.41 -14.82
C PRO A 303 15.21 15.16 -14.06
N GLY A 304 15.56 16.32 -13.50
CA GLY A 304 14.62 17.17 -12.77
C GLY A 304 14.44 16.84 -11.28
N TRP A 305 15.08 15.79 -10.75
CA TRP A 305 15.02 15.51 -9.31
C TRP A 305 15.85 16.52 -8.50
N SER A 306 15.22 17.06 -7.45
CA SER A 306 15.84 17.79 -6.34
C SER A 306 15.52 17.08 -5.02
N ALA A 307 16.40 17.18 -4.02
CA ALA A 307 16.15 16.62 -2.69
C ALA A 307 14.85 17.16 -2.05
N THR A 308 14.41 18.35 -2.45
CA THR A 308 13.13 18.95 -2.01
C THR A 308 11.90 18.23 -2.56
N ASP A 309 12.02 17.48 -3.67
CA ASP A 309 10.93 16.70 -4.28
C ASP A 309 10.55 15.47 -3.44
N ALA A 310 11.25 15.24 -2.32
CA ALA A 310 10.81 14.33 -1.27
C ALA A 310 9.45 14.72 -0.68
N LEU A 311 9.03 15.99 -0.83
CA LEU A 311 7.70 16.49 -0.50
C LEU A 311 7.06 17.16 -1.71
N LEU A 312 5.79 16.84 -1.98
CA LEU A 312 5.02 17.57 -2.97
C LEU A 312 4.72 19.00 -2.48
N PRO A 313 4.59 19.99 -3.38
CA PRO A 313 4.13 21.32 -2.99
C PRO A 313 2.69 21.26 -2.46
N ALA A 314 2.41 22.01 -1.41
CA ALA A 314 1.02 22.27 -1.02
C ALA A 314 0.30 22.94 -2.21
N PRO A 315 -0.92 22.49 -2.59
CA PRO A 315 -1.60 23.04 -3.75
C PRO A 315 -1.83 24.55 -3.59
N GLN A 316 -1.48 25.32 -4.62
CA GLN A 316 -1.55 26.79 -4.57
C GLN A 316 -2.96 27.31 -4.25
N ASN A 317 -3.99 26.63 -4.76
CA ASN A 317 -5.37 26.98 -4.48
C ASN A 317 -5.69 26.89 -2.98
N GLU A 318 -5.16 25.87 -2.28
CA GLU A 318 -5.37 25.69 -0.84
C GLU A 318 -4.67 26.81 -0.03
N LEU A 319 -3.43 27.15 -0.40
CA LEU A 319 -2.70 28.28 0.22
C LEU A 319 -3.40 29.62 0.01
N SER A 320 -4.04 29.81 -1.14
CA SER A 320 -4.77 31.04 -1.47
C SER A 320 -6.08 31.19 -0.69
N VAL A 321 -6.78 30.08 -0.39
CA VAL A 321 -8.05 30.12 0.36
C VAL A 321 -7.84 30.08 1.87
N ASN A 322 -6.77 29.43 2.36
CA ASN A 322 -6.44 29.37 3.78
C ASN A 322 -4.96 29.73 4.02
N PRO A 323 -4.66 31.00 4.36
CA PRO A 323 -3.30 31.45 4.65
C PRO A 323 -2.62 30.74 5.84
N ASN A 324 -3.39 30.09 6.74
CA ASN A 324 -2.82 29.32 7.87
C ASN A 324 -2.13 28.03 7.42
N LEU A 325 -2.29 27.64 6.15
CA LEU A 325 -1.56 26.53 5.54
C LEU A 325 -0.13 26.91 5.11
N GLY A 326 0.24 28.20 5.21
CA GLY A 326 1.62 28.63 5.01
C GLY A 326 2.55 28.19 6.15
N PRO A 327 3.88 28.20 5.91
CA PRO A 327 4.53 28.43 4.63
C PRO A 327 4.42 27.22 3.69
N GLN A 328 4.78 27.42 2.42
CA GLN A 328 4.96 26.35 1.43
C GLN A 328 6.10 25.40 1.86
N ASN A 329 6.10 24.17 1.34
CA ASN A 329 7.21 23.24 1.48
C ASN A 329 8.49 23.81 0.84
N THR A 330 9.63 23.61 1.51
CA THR A 330 10.93 24.12 1.02
C THR A 330 11.21 23.66 -0.40
N GLY A 331 11.56 24.61 -1.28
CA GLY A 331 11.88 24.34 -2.69
C GLY A 331 10.78 24.76 -3.68
N TYR A 332 9.61 25.20 -3.19
CA TYR A 332 8.47 25.65 -4.02
C TYR A 332 8.01 27.06 -3.71
#